data_AF-A0A965ZS99-F1
#
_entry.id   AF-A0A965ZS99-F1
#
_cell.length_a   1.000
_cell.length_b   1.000
_cell.length_c   1.000
_cell.angle_alpha   90.00
_cell.angle_beta   90.00
_cell.angle_gamma   90.00
#
_symmetry.space_group_name_H-M   'P 1'
#
loop_
_entity.id
_entity.type
_entity.pdbx_description
1 polymer ?
#
loop_
_entity_poly.entity_id
_entity_poly.type
_entity_poly.pdbx_seq_one_letter_code
_entity_poly.pdbx_strand_id
1 'polypeptide(L)'
;MDQPGLTVGIFQRFFSADTRPGLDLDLDLGLDLDLARKVVQDYANFLNTSAPLPGCVADSQQLPHHKELIKESLFTCINATGDPELIGHLKNGYLMLSAWQEGVGEHNLGMDFTELDLEAEPMFTAAQVQRQRDEVAHWRPLVEAEQKLLSADLLAFGV
;
A
#
# COMPACT_ATOMS: atom_id res chain seq x y z
N MET A 1 -3.31 3.67 -28.21
CA MET A 1 -2.65 2.44 -27.72
C MET A 1 -2.05 2.80 -26.38
N ASP A 2 -2.85 2.70 -25.32
CA ASP A 2 -2.39 2.93 -23.95
C ASP A 2 -2.15 1.58 -23.30
N GLN A 3 -0.97 1.38 -22.71
CA GLN A 3 -0.65 0.21 -21.92
C GLN A 3 -0.82 0.54 -20.43
N PRO A 4 -1.89 0.08 -19.76
CA PRO A 4 -1.92 0.00 -18.31
C PRO A 4 -1.39 -1.40 -17.92
N GLY A 5 -0.10 -1.53 -17.67
CA GLY A 5 0.45 -2.84 -17.32
C GLY A 5 1.88 -2.87 -16.78
N LEU A 6 2.59 -1.75 -16.73
CA LEU A 6 4.02 -1.79 -16.42
C LEU A 6 4.34 -2.07 -14.95
N THR A 7 3.48 -1.68 -14.01
CA THR A 7 3.68 -1.95 -12.57
C THR A 7 3.17 -3.32 -12.11
N VAL A 8 2.27 -3.94 -12.89
CA VAL A 8 1.44 -5.09 -12.48
C VAL A 8 2.21 -6.42 -12.48
N GLY A 9 3.23 -6.55 -13.34
CA GLY A 9 3.95 -7.81 -13.52
C GLY A 9 5.21 -8.00 -12.67
N ILE A 10 5.65 -6.99 -11.92
CA ILE A 10 6.96 -6.99 -11.26
C ILE A 10 6.89 -7.89 -10.02
N PHE A 11 6.06 -7.55 -9.04
CA PHE A 11 5.96 -8.33 -7.79
C PHE A 11 5.67 -9.82 -8.04
N GLN A 12 4.73 -10.14 -8.94
CA GLN A 12 4.32 -11.51 -9.23
C GLN A 12 5.42 -12.33 -9.93
N ARG A 13 6.27 -11.72 -10.77
CA ARG A 13 7.43 -12.39 -11.37
C ARG A 13 8.53 -12.67 -10.36
N PHE A 14 8.77 -11.75 -9.44
CA PHE A 14 9.89 -11.83 -8.52
C PHE A 14 9.66 -12.86 -7.41
N PHE A 15 8.47 -12.91 -6.82
CA PHE A 15 8.16 -13.94 -5.81
C PHE A 15 7.88 -15.33 -6.40
N SER A 16 7.65 -15.43 -7.72
CA SER A 16 7.50 -16.73 -8.41
C SER A 16 8.82 -17.35 -8.84
N ALA A 17 9.95 -16.62 -8.78
CA ALA A 17 11.21 -17.03 -9.39
C ALA A 17 12.41 -16.96 -8.42
N ASP A 18 12.44 -17.82 -7.39
CA ASP A 18 13.65 -18.60 -7.05
C ASP A 18 13.36 -19.53 -5.87
N THR A 19 13.18 -20.81 -6.17
CA THR A 19 13.43 -21.89 -5.19
C THR A 19 14.72 -22.56 -5.64
N ARG A 20 15.87 -22.01 -5.22
CA ARG A 20 17.15 -22.72 -5.29
C ARG A 20 17.57 -23.13 -3.88
N PRO A 21 17.74 -24.43 -3.60
CA PRO A 21 18.28 -24.87 -2.34
C PRO A 21 19.80 -24.75 -2.40
N GLY A 22 20.38 -23.97 -1.50
CA GLY A 22 21.82 -23.99 -1.30
C GLY A 22 22.38 -22.77 -0.59
N LEU A 23 22.40 -22.82 0.74
CA LEU A 23 23.61 -22.84 1.57
C LEU A 23 23.20 -22.57 3.03
N ASP A 24 23.51 -23.54 3.89
CA ASP A 24 23.32 -23.45 5.33
C ASP A 24 24.09 -22.27 5.92
N LEU A 25 23.40 -21.33 6.55
CA LEU A 25 23.81 -20.61 7.77
C LEU A 25 22.61 -19.84 8.35
N ASP A 26 22.44 -19.96 9.67
CA ASP A 26 21.56 -19.19 10.58
C ASP A 26 20.06 -19.59 10.67
N LEU A 27 19.81 -20.62 11.48
CA LEU A 27 18.49 -20.97 12.04
C LEU A 27 17.99 -19.87 13.00
N ASP A 28 17.42 -18.79 12.46
CA ASP A 28 16.25 -18.07 13.02
C ASP A 28 15.66 -17.03 12.03
N LEU A 29 16.46 -16.52 11.07
CA LEU A 29 16.00 -15.54 10.07
C LEU A 29 15.29 -16.15 8.84
N GLY A 30 15.52 -17.43 8.54
CA GLY A 30 14.93 -18.08 7.36
C GLY A 30 13.42 -18.26 7.45
N LEU A 31 12.89 -18.52 8.65
CA LEU A 31 11.44 -18.58 8.91
C LEU A 31 10.79 -17.18 8.83
N ASP A 32 11.52 -16.14 9.21
CA ASP A 32 11.05 -14.75 9.19
C ASP A 32 11.01 -14.18 7.76
N LEU A 33 12.03 -14.44 6.95
CA LEU A 33 12.06 -13.94 5.57
C LEU A 33 11.01 -14.60 4.68
N ASP A 34 10.79 -15.91 4.80
CA ASP A 34 9.75 -16.60 4.02
C ASP A 34 8.34 -16.17 4.43
N LEU A 35 8.11 -15.94 5.73
CA LEU A 35 6.87 -15.34 6.22
C LEU A 35 6.69 -13.91 5.69
N ALA A 36 7.74 -13.08 5.79
CA ALA A 36 7.72 -11.71 5.30
C ALA A 36 7.39 -11.64 3.81
N ARG A 37 8.02 -12.49 2.99
CA ARG A 37 7.72 -12.61 1.55
C ARG A 37 6.25 -12.98 1.31
N LYS A 38 5.71 -13.92 2.09
CA LYS A 38 4.31 -14.31 1.98
C LYS A 38 3.36 -13.15 2.33
N VAL A 39 3.60 -12.45 3.44
CA VAL A 39 2.80 -11.28 3.86
C VAL A 39 2.86 -10.17 2.80
N VAL A 40 4.06 -9.85 2.29
CA VAL A 40 4.22 -8.85 1.23
C VAL A 40 3.53 -9.27 -0.06
N GLN A 41 3.57 -10.55 -0.41
CA GLN A 41 2.87 -11.06 -1.60
C GLN A 41 1.35 -11.01 -1.44
N ASP A 42 0.81 -11.37 -0.28
CA ASP A 42 -0.62 -11.26 0.03
C ASP A 42 -1.07 -9.80 -0.03
N TYR A 43 -0.29 -8.88 0.54
CA TYR A 43 -0.53 -7.45 0.47
C TYR A 43 -0.49 -6.92 -0.96
N ALA A 44 0.53 -7.27 -1.74
CA ALA A 44 0.63 -6.86 -3.15
C ALA A 44 -0.55 -7.37 -3.98
N ASN A 45 -1.00 -8.60 -3.75
CA ASN A 45 -2.18 -9.17 -4.41
C ASN A 45 -3.45 -8.42 -4.01
N PHE A 46 -3.60 -8.08 -2.73
CA PHE A 46 -4.72 -7.29 -2.23
C PHE A 46 -4.77 -5.90 -2.86
N LEU A 47 -3.63 -5.22 -3.02
CA LEU A 47 -3.57 -3.91 -3.67
C LEU A 47 -4.07 -3.94 -5.12
N ASN A 48 -3.92 -5.05 -5.84
CA ASN A 48 -4.39 -5.16 -7.22
C ASN A 48 -5.92 -5.10 -7.35
N THR A 49 -6.66 -5.44 -6.30
CA THR A 49 -8.13 -5.49 -6.34
C THR A 49 -8.79 -4.50 -5.39
N SER A 50 -8.06 -4.02 -4.39
CA SER A 50 -8.65 -3.37 -3.21
C SER A 50 -7.85 -2.15 -2.73
N ALA A 51 -6.90 -1.67 -3.54
CA ALA A 51 -6.19 -0.43 -3.23
C ALA A 51 -7.17 0.76 -3.19
N PRO A 52 -7.12 1.59 -2.13
CA PRO A 52 -7.82 2.87 -2.10
C PRO A 52 -7.37 3.75 -3.27
N LEU A 53 -8.31 4.44 -3.89
CA LEU A 53 -7.98 5.44 -4.90
C LEU A 53 -7.12 6.56 -4.28
N PRO A 54 -6.26 7.24 -5.06
CA PRO A 54 -5.49 8.36 -4.55
C PRO A 54 -6.36 9.43 -3.91
N GLY A 55 -6.05 9.79 -2.66
CA GLY A 55 -6.84 10.75 -1.88
C GLY A 55 -8.02 10.14 -1.13
N CYS A 56 -8.24 8.83 -1.25
CA CYS A 56 -9.17 8.08 -0.42
C CYS A 56 -8.47 7.42 0.78
N VAL A 57 -9.27 7.13 1.79
CA VAL A 57 -8.88 6.50 3.05
C VAL A 57 -9.74 5.27 3.25
N ALA A 58 -9.12 4.14 3.60
CA ALA A 58 -9.80 2.88 3.88
C ALA A 58 -9.56 2.46 5.34
N ASP A 59 -10.35 1.51 5.83
CA ASP A 59 -10.15 0.99 7.18
C ASP A 59 -9.01 -0.03 7.22
N SER A 60 -8.12 0.08 8.20
CA SER A 60 -7.00 -0.86 8.37
C SER A 60 -7.44 -2.30 8.62
N GLN A 61 -8.66 -2.55 9.12
CA GLN A 61 -9.21 -3.89 9.29
C GLN A 61 -9.49 -4.59 7.95
N GLN A 62 -9.53 -3.86 6.84
CA GLN A 62 -9.70 -4.44 5.51
C GLN A 62 -8.39 -4.99 4.93
N LEU A 63 -7.23 -4.69 5.55
CA LEU A 63 -5.95 -5.23 5.12
C LEU A 63 -5.91 -6.76 5.27
N PRO A 64 -5.18 -7.48 4.40
CA PRO A 64 -5.08 -8.94 4.47
C PRO A 64 -4.36 -9.44 5.73
N HIS A 65 -3.57 -8.55 6.35
CA HIS A 65 -2.80 -8.80 7.58
C HIS A 65 -2.82 -7.54 8.45
N HIS A 66 -2.48 -7.66 9.73
CA HIS A 66 -2.30 -6.49 10.59
C HIS A 66 -1.25 -5.53 10.02
N LYS A 67 -1.54 -4.23 10.09
CA LYS A 67 -0.73 -3.18 9.48
C LYS A 67 0.74 -3.23 9.91
N GLU A 68 1.01 -3.43 11.20
CA GLU A 68 2.38 -3.54 11.72
C GLU A 68 3.13 -4.77 11.18
N LEU A 69 2.46 -5.92 11.04
CA LEU A 69 3.06 -7.11 10.42
C LEU A 69 3.44 -6.85 8.96
N ILE A 70 2.61 -6.12 8.21
CA ILE A 70 2.92 -5.72 6.82
C ILE A 70 4.13 -4.79 6.81
N LYS A 71 4.21 -3.81 7.72
CA LYS A 71 5.36 -2.90 7.83
C LYS A 71 6.66 -3.66 8.10
N GLU A 72 6.66 -4.55 9.09
CA GLU A 72 7.81 -5.39 9.43
C GLU A 72 8.22 -6.28 8.25
N SER A 73 7.24 -6.91 7.59
CA SER A 73 7.50 -7.78 6.45
C SER A 73 8.07 -7.03 5.24
N LEU A 74 7.55 -5.83 4.93
CA LEU A 74 8.11 -4.95 3.90
C LEU A 74 9.53 -4.53 4.26
N PHE A 75 9.79 -4.20 5.53
CA PHE A 75 11.12 -3.84 6.01
C PHE A 75 12.11 -5.00 5.85
N THR A 76 11.75 -6.20 6.30
CA THR A 76 12.57 -7.41 6.13
C THR A 76 12.86 -7.67 4.65
N CYS A 77 11.87 -7.52 3.76
CA CYS A 77 12.07 -7.66 2.32
C CYS A 77 13.00 -6.58 1.74
N ILE A 78 12.85 -5.31 2.13
CA ILE A 78 13.71 -4.20 1.65
C ILE A 78 15.17 -4.44 2.01
N ASN A 79 15.46 -4.88 3.23
CA ASN A 79 16.84 -5.14 3.67
C ASN A 79 17.42 -6.43 3.08
N ALA A 80 16.57 -7.42 2.80
CA ALA A 80 17.01 -8.68 2.22
C ALA A 80 17.22 -8.59 0.71
N THR A 81 16.52 -7.68 0.01
CA THR A 81 16.68 -7.53 -1.43
C THR A 81 17.87 -6.62 -1.77
N GLY A 82 18.69 -7.05 -2.72
CA GLY A 82 19.76 -6.24 -3.32
C GLY A 82 19.32 -5.51 -4.59
N ASP A 83 18.05 -5.63 -5.00
CA ASP A 83 17.51 -5.08 -6.24
C ASP A 83 16.92 -3.66 -6.02
N PRO A 84 17.54 -2.60 -6.59
CA PRO A 84 17.07 -1.22 -6.42
C PRO A 84 15.66 -0.97 -6.97
N GLU A 85 15.25 -1.65 -8.06
CA GLU A 85 13.90 -1.47 -8.62
C GLU A 85 12.86 -2.04 -7.68
N LEU A 86 13.10 -3.26 -7.17
CA LEU A 86 12.22 -3.89 -6.20
C LEU A 86 12.14 -3.11 -4.89
N ILE A 87 13.26 -2.56 -4.41
CA ILE A 87 13.29 -1.66 -3.25
C ILE A 87 12.37 -0.46 -3.48
N GLY A 88 12.44 0.17 -4.66
CA GLY A 88 11.57 1.30 -5.00
C GLY A 88 10.08 0.94 -4.91
N HIS A 89 9.72 -0.23 -5.40
CA HIS A 89 8.34 -0.71 -5.33
C HIS A 89 7.89 -1.04 -3.90
N LEU A 90 8.75 -1.69 -3.09
CA LEU A 90 8.46 -2.00 -1.69
C LEU A 90 8.30 -0.72 -0.84
N LYS A 91 9.14 0.29 -1.08
CA LYS A 91 9.01 1.63 -0.46
C LYS A 91 7.67 2.28 -0.78
N ASN A 92 7.25 2.23 -2.03
CA ASN A 92 5.95 2.77 -2.42
C ASN A 92 4.81 2.03 -1.71
N GLY A 93 4.86 0.69 -1.66
CA GLY A 93 3.88 -0.12 -0.93
C GLY A 93 3.85 0.18 0.57
N TYR A 94 5.01 0.48 1.17
CA TYR A 94 5.15 0.91 2.56
C TYR A 94 4.48 2.26 2.79
N LEU A 95 4.77 3.27 1.96
CA LEU A 95 4.14 4.59 2.07
C LEU A 95 2.62 4.55 1.85
N MET A 96 2.15 3.67 0.96
CA MET A 96 0.72 3.48 0.71
C MET A 96 -0.04 3.11 1.99
N LEU A 97 0.57 2.42 2.96
CA LEU A 97 -0.09 2.04 4.21
C LEU A 97 -0.70 3.24 4.98
N SER A 98 -0.20 4.45 4.76
CA SER A 98 -0.82 5.68 5.30
C SER A 98 -2.28 5.88 4.88
N ALA A 99 -2.74 5.29 3.77
CA ALA A 99 -4.13 5.37 3.33
C ALA A 99 -5.09 4.48 4.16
N TRP A 100 -4.58 3.57 5.00
CA TRP A 100 -5.39 2.69 5.84
C TRP A 100 -5.41 3.19 7.29
N GLN A 101 -6.55 3.70 7.75
CA GLN A 101 -6.71 4.26 9.09
C GLN A 101 -7.65 3.41 9.94
N GLU A 102 -7.45 3.39 11.26
CA GLU A 102 -8.35 2.66 12.16
C GLU A 102 -9.69 3.39 12.33
N GLY A 103 -10.80 2.69 12.20
CA GLY A 103 -12.13 3.23 12.53
C GLY A 103 -12.79 4.03 11.40
N VAL A 104 -12.33 3.87 10.16
CA VAL A 104 -12.95 4.45 8.95
C VAL A 104 -14.26 3.73 8.62
N GLY A 105 -14.32 2.42 8.87
CA GLY A 105 -15.49 1.57 8.60
C GLY A 105 -15.42 0.78 7.28
N GLU A 106 -16.56 0.27 6.83
CA GLU A 106 -16.62 -0.67 5.69
C GLU A 106 -16.40 -0.01 4.33
N HIS A 107 -16.66 1.30 4.21
CA HIS A 107 -16.57 2.03 2.95
C HIS A 107 -15.35 2.93 2.92
N ASN A 108 -14.65 2.91 1.78
CA ASN A 108 -13.57 3.85 1.54
C ASN A 108 -14.14 5.27 1.45
N LEU A 109 -13.51 6.21 2.13
CA LEU A 109 -13.90 7.62 2.15
C LEU A 109 -12.95 8.42 1.27
N GLY A 110 -13.46 9.32 0.42
CA GLY A 110 -12.63 10.24 -0.35
C GLY A 110 -13.25 10.66 -1.67
N MET A 111 -12.45 11.36 -2.47
CA MET A 111 -12.88 11.78 -3.81
C MET A 111 -12.74 10.62 -4.78
N ASP A 112 -13.84 9.93 -5.03
CA ASP A 112 -13.97 9.07 -6.19
C ASP A 112 -14.44 9.89 -7.39
N PHE A 113 -13.50 10.26 -8.25
CA PHE A 113 -13.80 10.97 -9.50
C PHE A 113 -14.47 10.07 -10.57
N THR A 114 -14.46 8.75 -10.38
CA THR A 114 -15.09 7.81 -11.33
C THR A 114 -16.61 7.78 -11.17
N GLU A 115 -17.12 8.18 -10.00
CA GLU A 115 -18.55 8.27 -9.69
C GLU A 115 -19.13 9.69 -9.89
N LEU A 116 -18.33 10.65 -10.34
CA LEU A 116 -18.81 12.00 -10.62
C LEU A 116 -19.58 12.03 -11.94
N ASP A 117 -20.87 12.33 -11.84
CA ASP A 117 -21.67 12.68 -13.00
C ASP A 117 -21.29 14.10 -13.46
N LEU A 118 -20.48 14.18 -14.52
CA LEU A 118 -20.07 15.42 -15.16
C LEU A 118 -21.13 16.00 -16.10
N GLU A 119 -22.18 15.23 -16.40
CA GLU A 119 -23.33 15.67 -17.19
C GLU A 119 -24.43 16.25 -16.30
N ALA A 120 -24.34 16.04 -14.98
CA ALA A 120 -25.22 16.67 -14.00
C ALA A 120 -25.06 18.20 -13.96
N GLU A 121 -26.05 18.87 -13.35
CA GLU A 121 -25.99 20.31 -13.16
C GLU A 121 -24.72 20.68 -12.35
N PRO A 122 -23.92 21.67 -12.80
CA PRO A 122 -22.63 22.00 -12.19
C PRO A 122 -22.68 22.25 -10.67
N MET A 123 -23.80 22.76 -10.16
CA MET A 123 -23.97 22.99 -8.73
C MET A 123 -24.24 21.73 -7.92
N PHE A 124 -24.86 20.73 -8.52
CA PHE A 124 -25.02 19.43 -7.91
C PHE A 124 -23.67 18.70 -7.80
N THR A 125 -22.89 18.69 -8.89
CA THR A 125 -21.53 18.11 -8.89
C THR A 125 -20.62 18.81 -7.88
N ALA A 126 -20.66 20.14 -7.78
CA ALA A 126 -19.88 20.87 -6.78
C ALA A 126 -20.28 20.54 -5.33
N ALA A 127 -21.58 20.36 -5.06
CA ALA A 127 -22.06 19.96 -3.75
C ALA A 127 -21.62 18.53 -3.37
N GLN A 128 -21.60 17.61 -4.35
CA GLN A 128 -21.09 16.24 -4.16
C GLN A 128 -19.60 16.25 -3.81
N VAL A 129 -18.78 17.00 -4.55
CA VAL A 129 -17.34 17.16 -4.28
C VAL A 129 -17.10 17.76 -2.89
N GLN A 130 -17.87 18.79 -2.50
CA GLN A 130 -17.74 19.41 -1.18
C GLN A 130 -18.07 18.42 -0.06
N ARG A 131 -19.13 17.61 -0.23
CA ARG A 131 -19.52 16.59 0.75
C ARG A 131 -18.43 15.52 0.94
N GLN A 132 -17.91 14.96 -0.15
CA GLN A 132 -16.81 13.99 -0.09
C GLN A 132 -15.56 14.57 0.59
N ARG A 133 -15.27 15.85 0.33
CA ARG A 133 -14.16 16.56 0.97
C ARG A 133 -14.36 16.68 2.48
N ASP A 134 -15.58 16.98 2.92
CA ASP A 134 -15.91 17.15 4.33
C ASP A 134 -15.88 15.80 5.08
N GLU A 135 -16.27 14.71 4.43
CA GLU A 135 -16.21 13.35 4.98
C GLU A 135 -14.77 12.88 5.26
N VAL A 136 -13.81 13.23 4.39
CA VAL A 136 -12.38 12.91 4.59
C VAL A 136 -11.62 13.97 5.39
N ALA A 137 -12.21 15.12 5.69
CA ALA A 137 -11.51 16.23 6.34
C ALA A 137 -10.87 15.83 7.68
N HIS A 138 -11.50 14.92 8.44
CA HIS A 138 -10.96 14.38 9.68
C HIS A 138 -9.76 13.45 9.47
N TRP A 139 -9.79 12.63 8.41
CA TRP A 139 -8.79 11.60 8.14
C TRP A 139 -7.54 12.14 7.47
N ARG A 140 -7.67 13.16 6.61
CA ARG A 140 -6.53 13.76 5.89
C ARG A 140 -5.33 14.10 6.79
N PRO A 141 -5.48 14.83 7.92
CA PRO A 141 -4.33 15.12 8.78
C PRO A 141 -3.70 13.87 9.41
N LEU A 142 -4.46 12.80 9.65
CA LEU A 142 -3.94 11.53 10.18
C LEU A 142 -3.12 10.80 9.12
N VAL A 143 -3.65 10.69 7.91
CA VAL A 143 -2.95 10.12 6.75
C VAL A 143 -1.64 10.89 6.47
N GLU A 144 -1.70 12.22 6.46
CA GLU A 144 -0.51 13.06 6.24
C GLU A 144 0.52 12.94 7.36
N ALA A 145 0.07 12.82 8.62
CA ALA A 145 0.97 12.61 9.75
C ALA A 145 1.66 11.26 9.67
N GLU A 146 0.90 10.19 9.37
CA GLU A 146 1.47 8.85 9.23
C GLU A 146 2.40 8.75 8.02
N GLN A 147 2.04 9.34 6.87
CA GLN A 147 2.92 9.34 5.70
C GLN A 147 4.27 9.99 5.99
N LYS A 148 4.30 11.04 6.83
CA LYS A 148 5.56 11.66 7.30
C LYS A 148 6.35 10.71 8.20
N LEU A 149 5.70 9.99 9.10
CA LEU A 149 6.35 8.97 9.94
C LEU A 149 6.95 7.86 9.07
N LEU A 150 6.16 7.28 8.16
CA LEU A 150 6.63 6.22 7.26
C LEU A 150 7.77 6.68 6.35
N SER A 151 7.74 7.94 5.90
CA SER A 151 8.83 8.53 5.11
C SER A 151 10.11 8.70 5.96
N ALA A 152 9.96 9.11 7.22
CA ALA A 152 11.09 9.23 8.15
C ALA A 152 11.68 7.85 8.49
N ASP A 153 10.85 6.82 8.65
CA ASP A 153 11.27 5.43 8.83
C ASP A 153 12.14 4.98 7.65
N LEU A 154 11.67 5.21 6.41
CA LEU A 154 12.43 4.89 5.20
C LEU A 154 13.80 5.59 5.15
N LEU A 155 13.88 6.86 5.55
CA LEU A 155 15.15 7.59 5.62
C LEU A 155 16.08 7.03 6.70
N ALA A 156 15.53 6.65 7.86
CA ALA A 156 16.30 6.05 8.95
C ALA A 156 16.93 4.71 8.57
N PHE A 157 16.32 3.99 7.61
CA PHE A 157 16.87 2.74 7.07
C PHE A 157 18.10 2.93 6.17
N GLY A 158 18.48 4.17 5.86
CA GLY A 158 19.64 4.47 5.01
C GLY A 158 19.41 4.13 3.53
N VAL A 159 18.14 4.04 3.12
CA VAL A 159 17.72 3.70 1.75
C VAL A 159 17.06 4.88 1.09
#